data_AF-A0A3D5HA18-F1
#
_entry.id   AF-A0A3D5HA18-F1
#
_cell.length_a   1.000
_cell.length_b   1.000
_cell.length_c   1.000
_cell.angle_alpha   90.00
_cell.angle_beta   90.00
_cell.angle_gamma   90.00
#
_symmetry.space_group_name_H-M   'P 1'
#
loop_
_entity.id
_entity.type
_entity.pdbx_description
1 polymer ?
#
loop_
_entity_poly.entity_id
_entity_poly.type
_entity_poly.pdbx_seq_one_letter_code
_entity_poly.pdbx_strand_id
1 'polypeptide(L)'
;MKSLYLIAASVLVTSAILSGGCSDNPPSGPVKGLGNVTISKYVAVGNSISAGFQSNALYASAQKYSFPNLIAQQLVAAGASLGTFEQPLYSDPGTPDATGHASRMEIVSLTGPVILPNGGAPGSPTNLALSRPYDNLGIPGIPLAGFMDTTGTYQAPPLGRDAILRWTSAPFPKSVYRQVRLLNPSLVSFWLGIND
;
A
#
# COMPACT_ATOMS: atom_id res chain seq x y z
N MET A 1 44.72 -26.52 -29.79
CA MET A 1 44.85 -25.04 -29.76
C MET A 1 43.53 -24.33 -30.09
N LYS A 2 42.88 -24.57 -31.23
CA LYS A 2 41.60 -23.91 -31.60
C LYS A 2 40.45 -24.05 -30.57
N SER A 3 40.27 -25.21 -29.93
CA SER A 3 39.22 -25.36 -28.91
C SER A 3 39.51 -24.61 -27.60
N LEU A 4 40.80 -24.40 -27.28
CA LEU A 4 41.20 -23.65 -26.08
C LEU A 4 40.88 -22.16 -26.24
N TYR A 5 41.06 -21.61 -27.45
CA TYR A 5 40.66 -20.24 -27.78
C TYR A 5 39.14 -20.04 -27.76
N LEU A 6 38.37 -21.03 -28.23
CA LEU A 6 36.91 -20.99 -28.20
C LEU A 6 36.36 -21.02 -26.76
N ILE A 7 36.94 -21.85 -25.89
CA ILE A 7 36.58 -21.91 -24.48
C ILE A 7 36.95 -20.60 -23.77
N ALA A 8 38.15 -20.07 -24.00
CA ALA A 8 38.58 -18.80 -23.41
C ALA A 8 37.70 -17.63 -23.86
N ALA A 9 37.34 -17.58 -25.16
CA ALA A 9 36.43 -16.57 -25.70
C ALA A 9 35.02 -16.69 -25.10
N SER A 10 34.50 -17.91 -24.92
CA SER A 10 33.18 -18.12 -24.30
C SER A 10 33.14 -17.70 -22.83
N VAL A 11 34.22 -17.97 -22.07
CA VAL A 11 34.34 -17.53 -20.67
C VAL A 11 34.42 -16.00 -20.56
N LEU A 12 35.21 -15.36 -21.43
CA LEU A 12 35.32 -13.89 -21.49
C LEU A 12 34.00 -13.21 -21.85
N VAL A 13 33.26 -13.74 -22.83
CA VAL A 13 31.95 -13.21 -23.22
C VAL A 13 30.91 -13.41 -22.11
N THR A 14 30.91 -14.55 -21.43
CA THR A 14 29.98 -14.82 -20.31
C THR A 14 30.28 -13.92 -19.11
N SER A 15 31.56 -13.71 -18.77
CA SER A 15 31.95 -12.75 -17.72
C SER A 15 31.60 -11.31 -18.07
N ALA A 16 31.70 -10.90 -19.34
CA ALA A 16 31.30 -9.57 -19.78
C ALA A 16 29.77 -9.36 -19.72
N ILE A 17 28.98 -10.37 -20.04
CA ILE A 17 27.51 -10.32 -19.93
C ILE A 17 27.06 -10.28 -18.45
N LEU A 18 27.75 -11.01 -17.56
CA LEU A 18 27.46 -11.03 -16.12
C LEU A 18 27.89 -9.76 -15.38
N SER A 19 28.87 -9.02 -15.90
CA SER A 19 29.37 -7.76 -15.30
C SER A 19 28.78 -6.50 -15.94
N GLY A 20 28.19 -6.61 -17.13
CA GLY A 20 27.46 -5.54 -17.82
C GLY A 20 25.95 -5.56 -17.63
N GLY A 21 25.42 -6.51 -16.85
CA GLY A 21 24.02 -6.48 -16.42
C GLY A 21 23.74 -5.15 -15.71
N CYS A 22 22.58 -4.55 -16.01
CA CYS A 22 22.14 -3.27 -15.45
C CYS A 22 22.61 -3.15 -14.00
N SER A 23 23.53 -2.23 -13.73
CA SER A 23 23.80 -1.84 -12.37
C SER A 23 22.47 -1.33 -11.84
N ASP A 24 21.81 -2.14 -11.02
CA ASP A 24 20.65 -1.77 -10.23
C ASP A 24 21.16 -0.86 -9.12
N ASN A 25 21.85 0.21 -9.53
CA ASN A 25 22.34 1.24 -8.65
C ASN A 25 21.06 1.77 -8.02
N PRO A 26 20.84 1.50 -6.72
CA PRO A 26 19.71 2.12 -6.05
C PRO A 26 19.85 3.62 -6.32
N PRO A 27 18.74 4.36 -6.53
CA PRO A 27 18.79 5.79 -6.76
C PRO A 27 19.81 6.41 -5.80
N SER A 28 20.96 6.82 -6.34
CA SER A 28 22.12 7.15 -5.51
C SER A 28 21.94 8.58 -5.04
N GLY A 29 21.18 8.72 -3.98
CA GLY A 29 21.06 9.98 -3.27
C GLY A 29 20.12 9.83 -2.09
N PRO A 30 20.44 10.44 -0.93
CA PRO A 30 19.35 10.88 -0.08
C PRO A 30 18.42 11.74 -0.96
N VAL A 31 17.11 11.63 -0.71
CA VAL A 31 16.12 12.54 -1.30
C VAL A 31 16.69 13.95 -1.19
N LYS A 32 16.91 14.64 -2.33
CA LYS A 32 17.24 16.07 -2.29
C LYS A 32 16.18 16.70 -1.39
N GLY A 33 16.61 17.31 -0.29
CA GLY A 33 15.68 17.82 0.72
C GLY A 33 14.59 18.68 0.09
N LEU A 34 13.50 18.91 0.81
CA LEU A 34 12.30 19.57 0.29
C LEU A 34 12.49 21.02 -0.21
N GLY A 35 13.73 21.54 -0.23
CA GLY A 35 14.05 22.92 -0.56
C GLY A 35 13.37 23.85 0.44
N ASN A 36 12.57 24.78 -0.08
CA ASN A 36 11.79 25.72 0.72
C ASN A 36 10.35 25.23 1.01
N VAL A 37 10.01 23.99 0.63
CA VAL A 37 8.66 23.43 0.83
C VAL A 37 8.55 22.83 2.23
N THR A 38 7.57 23.29 2.99
CA THR A 38 7.22 22.71 4.29
C THR A 38 6.06 21.73 4.12
N ILE A 39 6.30 20.45 4.43
CA ILE A 39 5.27 19.41 4.47
C ILE A 39 5.11 18.94 5.91
N SER A 40 3.95 19.24 6.50
CA SER A 40 3.60 18.90 7.89
C SER A 40 2.49 17.84 7.98
N LYS A 41 1.73 17.62 6.91
CA LYS A 41 0.69 16.59 6.85
C LYS A 41 0.53 16.08 5.42
N TYR A 42 0.70 14.78 5.26
CA TYR A 42 0.48 14.06 4.01
C TYR A 42 -0.75 13.18 4.15
N VAL A 43 -1.70 13.30 3.23
CA VAL A 43 -2.90 12.46 3.17
C VAL A 43 -2.98 11.81 1.80
N ALA A 44 -3.23 10.50 1.77
CA ALA A 44 -3.42 9.76 0.53
C ALA A 44 -4.90 9.40 0.37
N VAL A 45 -5.43 9.61 -0.84
CA VAL A 45 -6.79 9.24 -1.22
C VAL A 45 -6.69 8.24 -2.36
N GLY A 46 -7.39 7.13 -2.26
CA GLY A 46 -7.47 6.20 -3.39
C GLY A 46 -8.27 4.93 -3.12
N ASN A 47 -7.96 3.90 -3.89
CA ASN A 47 -8.64 2.61 -3.86
C ASN A 47 -7.74 1.50 -3.26
N SER A 48 -7.80 0.29 -3.81
CA SER A 48 -7.05 -0.90 -3.38
C SER A 48 -5.53 -0.70 -3.42
N ILE A 49 -5.00 -0.04 -4.45
CA ILE A 49 -3.54 0.13 -4.59
C ILE A 49 -3.01 1.07 -3.50
N SER A 50 -3.70 2.19 -3.26
CA SER A 50 -3.38 3.11 -2.16
C SER A 50 -3.51 2.43 -0.80
N ALA A 51 -4.52 1.59 -0.61
CA ALA A 51 -4.73 0.85 0.64
C ALA A 51 -3.64 -0.21 0.93
N GLY A 52 -2.91 -0.65 -0.09
CA GLY A 52 -2.00 -1.78 0.00
C GLY A 52 -2.73 -3.13 -0.01
N PHE A 53 -3.88 -3.20 -0.69
CA PHE A 53 -4.65 -4.44 -0.87
C PHE A 53 -3.91 -5.38 -1.82
N GLN A 54 -3.60 -6.58 -1.33
CA GLN A 54 -2.85 -7.60 -2.06
C GLN A 54 -3.43 -8.96 -1.74
N SER A 55 -3.29 -9.93 -2.65
CA SER A 55 -3.75 -11.31 -2.41
C SER A 55 -5.18 -11.41 -1.83
N ASN A 56 -6.10 -10.55 -2.28
CA ASN A 56 -7.49 -10.50 -1.82
C ASN A 56 -7.71 -10.03 -0.35
N ALA A 57 -6.72 -9.40 0.30
CA ALA A 57 -6.85 -8.90 1.67
C ALA A 57 -6.07 -7.60 1.93
N LEU A 58 -6.44 -6.87 2.99
CA LEU A 58 -5.48 -5.98 3.68
C LEU A 58 -4.81 -6.76 4.81
N TYR A 59 -3.49 -6.69 4.89
CA TYR A 59 -2.69 -7.31 5.94
C TYR A 59 -1.36 -6.56 6.09
N ALA A 60 -0.90 -6.42 7.34
CA ALA A 60 0.18 -5.52 7.72
C ALA A 60 1.47 -5.77 6.94
N SER A 61 1.81 -7.04 6.70
CA SER A 61 3.03 -7.40 5.98
C SER A 61 3.04 -6.93 4.51
N ALA A 62 1.89 -6.75 3.86
CA ALA A 62 1.77 -6.09 2.55
C ALA A 62 1.60 -4.57 2.67
N GLN A 63 0.76 -4.11 3.60
CA GLN A 63 0.40 -2.69 3.71
C GLN A 63 1.62 -1.80 4.04
N LYS A 64 2.65 -2.32 4.71
CA LYS A 64 3.90 -1.59 4.92
C LYS A 64 4.61 -1.19 3.61
N TYR A 65 4.29 -1.84 2.50
CA TYR A 65 4.78 -1.53 1.16
C TYR A 65 3.74 -0.79 0.30
N SER A 66 2.63 -0.32 0.88
CA SER A 66 1.71 0.55 0.16
C SER A 66 2.46 1.80 -0.33
N PHE A 67 2.21 2.22 -1.57
CA PHE A 67 2.93 3.37 -2.11
C PHE A 67 2.76 4.65 -1.26
N PRO A 68 1.60 4.91 -0.60
CA PRO A 68 1.49 6.05 0.30
C PRO A 68 2.43 5.94 1.51
N ASN A 69 2.55 4.74 2.11
CA ASN A 69 3.46 4.55 3.23
C ASN A 69 4.93 4.74 2.81
N LEU A 70 5.30 4.25 1.62
CA LEU A 70 6.64 4.44 1.07
C LEU A 70 6.92 5.93 0.78
N ILE A 71 5.97 6.66 0.18
CA ILE A 71 6.09 8.12 -0.03
C ILE A 71 6.25 8.83 1.31
N ALA A 72 5.46 8.50 2.33
CA ALA A 72 5.57 9.13 3.64
C ALA A 72 6.96 8.94 4.26
N GLN A 73 7.54 7.74 4.14
CA GLN A 73 8.90 7.46 4.58
C GLN A 73 9.93 8.30 3.83
N GLN A 74 9.79 8.42 2.50
CA GLN A 74 10.69 9.26 1.69
C GLN A 74 10.55 10.75 2.01
N LEU A 75 9.33 11.23 2.29
CA LEU A 75 9.09 12.61 2.71
C LEU A 75 9.77 12.91 4.05
N VAL A 76 9.67 12.01 5.02
CA VAL A 76 10.39 12.14 6.30
C VAL A 76 11.90 12.13 6.08
N ALA A 77 12.41 11.21 5.25
CA ALA A 77 13.84 11.18 4.88
C ALA A 77 14.31 12.47 4.18
N ALA A 78 13.41 13.18 3.49
CA ALA A 78 13.65 14.47 2.85
C ALA A 78 13.55 15.68 3.79
N GLY A 79 13.17 15.48 5.06
CA GLY A 79 13.02 16.54 6.07
C GLY A 79 11.58 16.98 6.36
N ALA A 80 10.55 16.25 5.88
CA ALA A 80 9.16 16.55 6.24
C ALA A 80 8.87 16.27 7.73
N SER A 81 8.03 17.09 8.34
CA SER A 81 7.60 16.95 9.74
C SER A 81 6.23 16.28 9.86
N LEU A 82 6.06 15.10 9.26
CA LEU A 82 4.76 14.41 9.14
C LEU A 82 4.25 13.75 10.43
N GLY A 83 5.16 13.40 11.35
CA GLY A 83 4.92 12.41 12.39
C GLY A 83 4.76 10.99 11.81
N THR A 84 4.17 10.08 12.60
CA THR A 84 3.83 8.74 12.12
C THR A 84 2.72 8.82 11.09
N PHE A 85 2.95 8.25 9.90
CA PHE A 85 1.93 8.06 8.88
C PHE A 85 1.03 6.89 9.28
N GLU A 86 -0.24 7.18 9.54
CA GLU A 86 -1.21 6.22 10.02
C GLU A 86 -2.08 5.72 8.86
N GLN A 87 -2.18 4.41 8.71
CA GLN A 87 -3.06 3.76 7.74
C GLN A 87 -3.90 2.68 8.43
N PRO A 88 -5.08 2.32 7.90
CA PRO A 88 -5.91 1.27 8.49
C PRO A 88 -5.21 -0.09 8.36
N LEU A 89 -4.55 -0.54 9.43
CA LEU A 89 -3.74 -1.75 9.42
C LEU A 89 -4.55 -2.93 9.94
N TYR A 90 -4.44 -4.07 9.27
CA TYR A 90 -4.91 -5.38 9.77
C TYR A 90 -3.72 -6.27 10.08
N SER A 91 -3.72 -6.97 11.21
CA SER A 91 -2.72 -8.01 11.47
C SER A 91 -2.80 -9.12 10.41
N ASP A 92 -1.69 -9.79 10.11
CA ASP A 92 -1.72 -11.04 9.34
C ASP A 92 -2.62 -12.09 10.05
N PRO A 93 -3.33 -12.97 9.31
CA PRO A 93 -3.34 -13.14 7.85
C PRO A 93 -4.23 -12.14 7.10
N GLY A 94 -4.73 -11.10 7.77
CA GLY A 94 -5.47 -10.02 7.13
C GLY A 94 -6.97 -10.12 7.33
N THR A 95 -7.70 -9.60 6.38
CA THR A 95 -9.12 -9.26 6.57
C THR A 95 -10.02 -10.48 6.41
N PRO A 96 -11.23 -10.47 7.01
CA PRO A 96 -12.18 -11.56 6.82
C PRO A 96 -12.78 -11.54 5.40
N ASP A 97 -13.12 -12.71 4.89
CA ASP A 97 -14.03 -12.89 3.75
C ASP A 97 -15.50 -12.88 4.21
N ALA A 98 -16.43 -13.09 3.28
CA ALA A 98 -17.86 -13.11 3.57
C ALA A 98 -18.31 -14.27 4.49
N THR A 99 -17.46 -15.27 4.70
CA THR A 99 -17.71 -16.42 5.58
C THR A 99 -17.05 -16.27 6.95
N GLY A 100 -16.28 -15.20 7.18
CA GLY A 100 -15.58 -14.94 8.42
C GLY A 100 -14.19 -15.55 8.53
N HIS A 101 -13.68 -16.18 7.46
CA HIS A 101 -12.31 -16.72 7.41
C HIS A 101 -11.34 -15.69 6.84
N ALA A 102 -10.03 -15.91 7.01
CA ALA A 102 -9.01 -15.08 6.40
C ALA A 102 -9.14 -15.07 4.86
N SER A 103 -9.35 -13.87 4.29
CA SER A 103 -9.53 -13.65 2.84
C SER A 103 -8.23 -13.69 2.03
N ARG A 104 -7.07 -13.66 2.69
CA ARG A 104 -5.76 -13.64 2.04
C ARG A 104 -5.51 -14.96 1.31
N MET A 105 -5.28 -14.85 0.01
CA MET A 105 -4.87 -15.96 -0.84
C MET A 105 -3.37 -16.24 -0.65
N GLU A 106 -3.04 -17.51 -0.45
CA GLU A 106 -1.68 -17.99 -0.25
C GLU A 106 -1.38 -19.15 -1.20
N ILE A 107 -0.11 -19.28 -1.59
CA ILE A 107 0.36 -20.43 -2.35
C ILE A 107 0.52 -21.58 -1.37
N VAL A 108 -0.27 -22.64 -1.53
CA VAL A 108 -0.26 -23.81 -0.64
C VAL A 108 0.53 -24.99 -1.22
N SER A 109 0.77 -24.98 -2.53
CA SER A 109 1.64 -25.96 -3.20
C SER A 109 2.40 -25.29 -4.35
N LEU A 110 3.69 -25.64 -4.47
CA LEU A 110 4.53 -25.30 -5.62
C LEU A 110 4.60 -26.43 -6.66
N THR A 111 4.23 -27.66 -6.28
CA THR A 111 4.16 -28.82 -7.18
C THR A 111 2.71 -29.01 -7.62
N GLY A 112 2.42 -28.64 -8.87
CA GLY A 112 1.04 -28.34 -9.28
C GLY A 112 0.57 -27.10 -8.53
N PRO A 113 0.84 -25.88 -9.04
CA PRO A 113 0.59 -24.65 -8.30
C PRO A 113 -0.88 -24.53 -7.86
N VAL A 114 -1.08 -24.42 -6.55
CA VAL A 114 -2.41 -24.22 -5.95
C VAL A 114 -2.37 -22.96 -5.10
N ILE A 115 -3.35 -22.08 -5.35
CA ILE A 115 -3.59 -20.87 -4.58
C ILE A 115 -4.95 -21.01 -3.91
N LEU A 116 -4.99 -20.93 -2.59
CA LEU A 116 -6.22 -21.02 -1.79
C LEU A 116 -6.26 -19.88 -0.77
N PRO A 117 -7.44 -19.47 -0.29
CA PRO A 117 -7.52 -18.61 0.88
C PRO A 117 -6.85 -19.34 2.05
N ASN A 118 -6.18 -18.58 2.92
CA ASN A 118 -5.55 -19.10 4.13
C ASN A 118 -6.54 -19.97 4.94
N GLY A 119 -7.82 -19.59 4.94
CA GLY A 119 -8.93 -20.39 5.49
C GLY A 119 -8.94 -20.48 7.01
N GLY A 120 -7.90 -19.97 7.68
CA GLY A 120 -7.83 -19.84 9.14
C GLY A 120 -8.59 -18.63 9.67
N ALA A 121 -8.37 -18.34 10.96
CA ALA A 121 -8.93 -17.15 11.59
C ALA A 121 -8.38 -15.87 10.93
N PRO A 122 -9.23 -14.87 10.65
CA PRO A 122 -8.77 -13.60 10.12
C PRO A 122 -7.94 -12.85 11.16
N GLY A 123 -7.12 -11.91 10.69
CA GLY A 123 -6.50 -10.91 11.53
C GLY A 123 -7.49 -9.86 12.03
N SER A 124 -6.98 -8.89 12.78
CA SER A 124 -7.78 -7.81 13.37
C SER A 124 -7.17 -6.44 13.07
N PRO A 125 -8.01 -5.39 13.01
CA PRO A 125 -7.52 -4.02 12.97
C PRO A 125 -6.54 -3.71 14.13
N THR A 126 -5.38 -3.14 13.86
CA THR A 126 -4.35 -2.91 14.89
C THR A 126 -4.37 -1.50 15.48
N ASN A 127 -5.05 -0.55 14.84
CA ASN A 127 -5.05 0.86 15.22
C ASN A 127 -6.44 1.51 15.18
N LEU A 128 -7.50 0.78 15.57
CA LEU A 128 -8.87 1.33 15.64
C LEU A 128 -9.02 2.48 16.65
N ALA A 129 -8.21 2.47 17.71
CA ALA A 129 -8.26 3.47 18.78
C ALA A 129 -7.64 4.83 18.40
N LEU A 130 -7.12 5.00 17.17
CA LEU A 130 -6.54 6.26 16.71
C LEU A 130 -7.57 7.40 16.84
N SER A 131 -7.26 8.46 17.59
CA SER A 131 -8.22 9.54 17.93
C SER A 131 -8.54 10.52 16.79
N ARG A 132 -7.98 10.29 15.60
CA ARG A 132 -8.17 11.08 14.38
C ARG A 132 -8.34 10.16 13.17
N PRO A 133 -8.83 10.63 12.01
CA PRO A 133 -8.77 9.88 10.75
C PRO A 133 -7.36 9.39 10.39
N TYR A 134 -7.29 8.32 9.60
CA TYR A 134 -6.04 7.83 9.03
C TYR A 134 -5.49 8.81 7.98
N ASP A 135 -4.17 8.85 7.82
CA ASP A 135 -3.52 9.61 6.75
C ASP A 135 -3.71 8.90 5.39
N ASN A 136 -3.80 7.57 5.36
CA ASN A 136 -4.17 6.81 4.18
C ASN A 136 -5.68 6.50 4.16
N LEU A 137 -6.40 7.15 3.26
CA LEU A 137 -7.83 6.95 3.01
C LEU A 137 -8.07 6.14 1.73
N GLY A 138 -7.17 5.19 1.45
CA GLY A 138 -7.35 4.17 0.43
C GLY A 138 -8.45 3.18 0.81
N ILE A 139 -9.50 3.06 -0.01
CA ILE A 139 -10.61 2.13 0.24
C ILE A 139 -10.68 1.15 -0.94
N PRO A 140 -10.32 -0.14 -0.75
CA PRO A 140 -10.41 -1.13 -1.83
C PRO A 140 -11.79 -1.08 -2.50
N GLY A 141 -11.85 -0.99 -3.83
CA GLY A 141 -13.09 -0.99 -4.60
C GLY A 141 -13.94 0.30 -4.58
N ILE A 142 -13.50 1.39 -3.94
CA ILE A 142 -14.24 2.66 -3.97
C ILE A 142 -14.18 3.31 -5.38
N PRO A 143 -15.31 3.75 -5.95
CA PRO A 143 -15.30 4.54 -7.18
C PRO A 143 -15.04 6.02 -6.88
N LEU A 144 -14.76 6.83 -7.92
CA LEU A 144 -14.62 8.28 -7.78
C LEU A 144 -15.84 8.94 -7.11
N ALA A 145 -17.06 8.49 -7.43
CA ALA A 145 -18.29 8.98 -6.81
C ALA A 145 -18.35 8.73 -5.29
N GLY A 146 -17.62 7.72 -4.79
CA GLY A 146 -17.51 7.42 -3.36
C GLY A 146 -16.70 8.45 -2.57
N PHE A 147 -15.91 9.31 -3.23
CA PHE A 147 -15.14 10.36 -2.55
C PHE A 147 -16.01 11.35 -1.79
N MET A 148 -17.12 11.76 -2.41
CA MET A 148 -18.08 12.73 -1.86
C MET A 148 -19.26 12.07 -1.14
N ASP A 149 -19.36 10.75 -1.19
CA ASP A 149 -20.49 10.00 -0.61
C ASP A 149 -20.54 10.17 0.92
N THR A 150 -21.67 10.66 1.40
CA THR A 150 -21.99 10.80 2.83
C THR A 150 -23.13 9.89 3.27
N THR A 151 -23.83 9.24 2.34
CA THR A 151 -25.05 8.46 2.56
C THR A 151 -24.76 6.98 2.74
N GLY A 152 -23.64 6.53 2.20
CA GLY A 152 -23.14 5.20 2.47
C GLY A 152 -23.35 4.23 1.31
N THR A 153 -23.78 4.76 0.17
CA THR A 153 -24.30 4.03 -0.99
C THR A 153 -23.25 3.10 -1.62
N TYR A 154 -21.97 3.48 -1.58
CA TYR A 154 -20.89 2.65 -2.11
C TYR A 154 -20.23 1.80 -1.01
N GLN A 155 -20.72 0.58 -0.80
CA GLN A 155 -20.04 -0.40 0.05
C GLN A 155 -19.11 -1.23 -0.82
N ALA A 156 -17.81 -1.06 -0.63
CA ALA A 156 -16.84 -1.89 -1.34
C ALA A 156 -16.61 -3.22 -0.58
N PRO A 157 -16.53 -4.38 -1.24
CA PRO A 157 -16.17 -5.65 -0.58
C PRO A 157 -14.64 -5.80 -0.43
N PRO A 158 -14.11 -6.65 0.49
CA PRO A 158 -14.64 -7.10 1.78
C PRO A 158 -14.37 -6.10 2.92
N LEU A 159 -13.60 -5.04 2.64
CA LEU A 159 -13.30 -3.97 3.58
C LEU A 159 -14.02 -2.72 3.15
N GLY A 160 -15.27 -2.66 3.59
CA GLY A 160 -16.16 -1.55 3.32
C GLY A 160 -15.53 -0.24 3.76
N ARG A 161 -16.02 0.84 3.12
CA ARG A 161 -15.74 2.23 3.47
C ARG A 161 -15.80 2.48 4.99
N ASP A 162 -16.68 1.79 5.72
CA ASP A 162 -16.78 1.91 7.17
C ASP A 162 -15.51 1.49 7.93
N ALA A 163 -14.83 0.42 7.53
CA ALA A 163 -13.60 -0.02 8.22
C ALA A 163 -12.49 1.02 8.13
N ILE A 164 -12.40 1.71 6.99
CA ILE A 164 -11.39 2.72 6.71
C ILE A 164 -11.78 4.08 7.29
N LEU A 165 -13.02 4.53 7.07
CA LEU A 165 -13.51 5.81 7.58
C LEU A 165 -13.86 5.74 9.08
N ARG A 166 -13.96 4.54 9.66
CA ARG A 166 -14.44 4.29 11.03
C ARG A 166 -15.73 5.05 11.32
N TRP A 167 -16.68 4.91 10.39
CA TRP A 167 -17.93 5.66 10.38
C TRP A 167 -18.83 5.24 11.54
N THR A 168 -18.87 3.95 11.87
CA THR A 168 -19.69 3.40 12.97
C THR A 168 -18.98 3.39 14.32
N SER A 169 -17.66 3.18 14.31
CA SER A 169 -16.85 2.98 15.51
C SER A 169 -16.19 4.26 16.05
N ALA A 170 -16.27 5.38 15.33
CA ALA A 170 -15.71 6.65 15.74
C ALA A 170 -16.56 7.85 15.28
N PRO A 171 -16.48 9.00 15.95
CA PRO A 171 -17.25 10.20 15.60
C PRO A 171 -16.64 10.95 14.39
N PHE A 172 -16.13 10.25 13.38
CA PHE A 172 -15.53 10.87 12.20
C PHE A 172 -16.55 11.16 11.11
N PRO A 173 -16.29 12.16 10.24
CA PRO A 173 -17.14 12.42 9.09
C PRO A 173 -17.29 11.19 8.19
N LYS A 174 -18.51 10.97 7.72
CA LYS A 174 -18.94 9.82 6.91
C LYS A 174 -18.52 9.88 5.44
N SER A 175 -17.51 10.67 5.10
CA SER A 175 -17.07 10.94 3.73
C SER A 175 -15.56 11.10 3.67
N VAL A 176 -14.93 10.52 2.65
CA VAL A 176 -13.48 10.65 2.40
C VAL A 176 -13.09 12.12 2.31
N TYR A 177 -13.79 12.89 1.46
CA TYR A 177 -13.56 14.34 1.34
C TYR A 177 -13.61 15.08 2.68
N ARG A 178 -14.61 14.79 3.51
CA ARG A 178 -14.76 15.45 4.81
C ARG A 178 -13.64 15.06 5.79
N GLN A 179 -13.15 13.82 5.74
CA GLN A 179 -12.00 13.41 6.54
C GLN A 179 -10.69 14.03 6.04
N VAL A 180 -10.48 14.12 4.73
CA VAL A 180 -9.36 14.89 4.15
C VAL A 180 -9.38 16.33 4.66
N ARG A 181 -10.55 16.98 4.65
CA ARG A 181 -10.69 18.34 5.19
C ARG A 181 -10.41 18.42 6.69
N LEU A 182 -10.85 17.44 7.47
CA LEU A 182 -10.60 17.38 8.90
C LEU A 182 -9.09 17.23 9.22
N LEU A 183 -8.36 16.50 8.37
CA LEU A 183 -6.91 16.31 8.51
C LEU A 183 -6.10 17.56 8.10
N ASN A 184 -6.68 18.47 7.31
CA ASN A 184 -6.06 19.70 6.83
C ASN A 184 -4.63 19.49 6.26
N PRO A 185 -4.47 18.65 5.21
CA PRO A 185 -3.16 18.27 4.70
C PRO A 185 -2.40 19.41 4.02
N SER A 186 -1.07 19.39 4.13
CA SER A 186 -0.16 20.22 3.33
C SER A 186 0.24 19.55 2.01
N LEU A 187 0.05 18.24 1.88
CA LEU A 187 0.25 17.46 0.66
C LEU A 187 -0.82 16.39 0.54
N VAL A 188 -1.37 16.22 -0.67
CA VAL A 188 -2.31 15.14 -0.98
C VAL A 188 -1.83 14.35 -2.19
N SER A 189 -1.82 13.02 -2.09
CA SER A 189 -1.84 12.15 -3.26
C SER A 189 -3.28 11.70 -3.50
N PHE A 190 -3.74 11.79 -4.75
CA PHE A 190 -5.13 11.48 -5.10
C PHE A 190 -5.13 10.52 -6.28
N TRP A 191 -5.56 9.28 -6.04
CA TRP A 191 -5.56 8.23 -7.04
C TRP A 191 -6.84 7.37 -6.94
N LEU A 192 -7.92 7.88 -7.54
CA LEU A 192 -9.22 7.20 -7.65
C LEU A 192 -9.56 6.78 -9.09
N GLY A 193 -8.55 6.73 -9.97
CA GLY A 193 -8.63 6.01 -11.24
C GLY A 193 -8.51 4.50 -10.94
N ILE A 194 -9.41 3.69 -11.50
CA ILE A 194 -9.49 2.27 -11.12
C ILE A 194 -8.28 1.49 -11.63
N ASN A 195 -7.70 1.85 -12.79
CA ASN A 195 -6.44 1.33 -13.31
C ASN A 195 -5.81 2.39 -14.24
N ASP A 196 -4.51 2.65 -14.12
CA ASP A 196 -3.67 3.35 -15.12
C ASP A 196 -2.72 2.31 -15.72
#